data_AF-A0A6N0ZE88-F1
#
_entry.id   AF-A0A6N0ZE88-F1
#
_cell.length_a   1.000
_cell.length_b   1.000
_cell.length_c   1.000
_cell.angle_alpha   90.00
_cell.angle_beta   90.00
_cell.angle_gamma   90.00
#
_symmetry.space_group_name_H-M   'P 1'
#
loop_
_entity.id
_entity.type
_entity.pdbx_description
1 polymer ?
#
loop_
_entity_poly.entity_id
_entity_poly.type
_entity_poly.pdbx_seq_one_letter_code
_entity_poly.pdbx_strand_id
1 'polypeptide(L)'
;MSVFRSRTKIALAVMALAASTGASAAQVGMSIGSITGSYDVYLGTFTSVPNPPAWPLTKVSSTLANAQAALDDASGNANFTGAANTGPGGNVELGKFGSPTTMNGTVAGKPIELRSLQYGDWAADGKALGYEYVGGFAAAYNLGLTQAQLKAFVDVLVPDVATQPAGWQRLSDPNISYVYIDGHQVNIGLAGFIDVEQLLEAALGTQLPPSTTPYQASEVVHVCLGSVCDYLYSFVGTASGVVAPARFPYTANYNVTIPEPESLALLGLGLVGLFVGRRRRA
;
A
#
# COMPACT_ATOMS: atom_id res chain seq x y z
N MET A 1 -3.65 -24.78 -29.04
CA MET A 1 -3.33 -25.88 -28.12
C MET A 1 -2.78 -25.30 -26.82
N SER A 2 -3.53 -25.45 -25.73
CA SER A 2 -3.11 -25.55 -24.30
C SER A 2 -1.70 -25.02 -23.96
N VAL A 3 -1.51 -23.84 -23.38
CA VAL A 3 -1.68 -23.44 -21.95
C VAL A 3 -1.08 -24.43 -20.94
N PHE A 4 -0.34 -23.86 -19.98
CA PHE A 4 0.25 -24.39 -18.74
C PHE A 4 1.69 -24.93 -18.79
N ARG A 5 2.63 -24.05 -18.46
CA ARG A 5 3.79 -24.40 -17.63
C ARG A 5 3.93 -23.44 -16.44
N SER A 6 3.77 -24.03 -15.25
CA SER A 6 4.29 -23.62 -13.94
C SER A 6 3.76 -22.32 -13.29
N ARG A 7 2.51 -22.34 -12.82
CA ARG A 7 2.02 -21.47 -11.72
C ARG A 7 1.44 -22.27 -10.53
N THR A 8 1.93 -23.50 -10.31
CA THR A 8 1.22 -24.48 -9.46
C THR A 8 1.82 -24.71 -8.08
N LYS A 9 2.66 -23.81 -7.54
CA LYS A 9 3.15 -23.97 -6.15
C LYS A 9 2.71 -22.89 -5.17
N ILE A 10 2.15 -21.77 -5.64
CA ILE A 10 1.67 -20.67 -4.78
C ILE A 10 0.14 -20.59 -4.77
N ALA A 11 -0.54 -20.94 -5.88
CA ALA A 11 -2.00 -20.85 -5.98
C ALA A 11 -2.77 -21.83 -5.07
N LEU A 12 -2.17 -22.96 -4.68
CA LEU A 12 -2.81 -23.93 -3.79
C LEU A 12 -2.70 -23.55 -2.30
N ALA A 13 -1.78 -22.65 -1.94
CA ALA A 13 -1.54 -22.22 -0.57
C ALA A 13 -2.60 -21.22 -0.08
N VAL A 14 -3.18 -20.42 -0.99
CA VAL A 14 -4.20 -19.41 -0.65
C VAL A 14 -5.57 -20.05 -0.37
N MET A 15 -5.91 -21.16 -1.05
CA MET A 15 -7.22 -21.81 -0.93
C MET A 15 -7.40 -22.62 0.37
N ALA A 16 -6.31 -23.04 1.03
CA ALA A 16 -6.39 -23.82 2.27
C ALA A 16 -6.51 -22.96 3.53
N LEU A 17 -6.18 -21.66 3.46
CA LEU A 17 -6.28 -20.74 4.59
C LEU A 17 -7.71 -20.21 4.81
N ALA A 18 -8.61 -20.41 3.84
CA ALA A 18 -9.99 -19.93 3.89
C ALA A 18 -10.95 -20.80 4.74
N ALA A 19 -10.48 -21.86 5.40
CA ALA A 19 -11.34 -22.86 6.04
C ALA A 19 -11.20 -22.99 7.57
N SER A 20 -10.65 -21.99 8.26
CA SER A 20 -10.82 -21.87 9.70
C SER A 20 -11.75 -20.71 10.01
N THR A 21 -13.06 -20.98 9.98
CA THR A 21 -14.06 -20.14 10.63
C THR A 21 -13.88 -20.26 12.15
N GLY A 22 -12.83 -19.64 12.68
CA GLY A 22 -12.77 -19.24 14.08
C GLY A 22 -13.51 -17.90 14.21
N ALA A 23 -14.12 -17.65 15.36
CA ALA A 23 -14.78 -16.38 15.66
C ALA A 23 -13.91 -15.20 15.17
N SER A 24 -14.47 -14.33 14.32
CA SER A 24 -13.79 -13.12 13.84
C SER A 24 -13.39 -12.32 15.08
N ALA A 25 -12.09 -12.35 15.40
CA ALA A 25 -11.53 -11.43 16.37
C ALA A 25 -11.74 -10.03 15.80
N ALA A 26 -12.15 -9.08 16.64
CA ALA A 26 -12.26 -7.69 16.22
C ALA A 26 -10.91 -7.26 15.61
N GLN A 27 -10.97 -6.51 14.51
CA GLN A 27 -9.79 -5.96 13.86
C GLN A 27 -8.96 -5.19 14.89
N VAL A 28 -7.65 -5.44 14.92
CA VAL A 28 -6.75 -4.74 15.84
C VAL A 28 -5.95 -3.72 15.05
N GLY A 29 -6.20 -2.44 15.31
CA GLY A 29 -5.46 -1.33 14.71
C GLY A 29 -4.01 -1.26 15.19
N MET A 30 -3.16 -0.63 14.39
CA MET A 30 -1.79 -0.29 14.79
C MET A 30 -1.81 0.78 15.89
N SER A 31 -0.99 0.58 16.93
CA SER A 31 -0.61 1.63 17.86
C SER A 31 0.75 2.19 17.45
N ILE A 32 0.81 3.50 17.17
CA ILE A 32 2.02 4.21 16.79
C ILE A 32 2.87 4.46 18.04
N GLY A 33 4.13 4.00 18.01
CA GLY A 33 5.12 4.29 19.04
C GLY A 33 5.93 5.56 18.75
N SER A 34 6.34 5.77 17.50
CA SER A 34 7.12 6.94 17.10
C SER A 34 7.06 7.20 15.59
N ILE A 35 7.24 8.45 15.20
CA ILE A 35 7.49 8.83 13.81
C ILE A 35 8.77 9.68 13.78
N THR A 36 9.76 9.26 13.00
CA THR A 36 11.03 9.97 12.79
C THR A 36 11.08 10.52 11.37
N GLY A 37 11.67 11.69 11.19
CA GLY A 37 11.68 12.39 9.88
C GLY A 37 10.51 13.36 9.73
N SER A 38 10.33 13.86 8.51
CA SER A 38 9.27 14.83 8.19
C SER A 38 7.97 14.11 7.80
N TYR A 39 6.88 14.43 8.48
CA TYR A 39 5.56 13.89 8.17
C TYR A 39 4.48 14.96 8.30
N ASP A 40 3.43 14.80 7.51
CA ASP A 40 2.23 15.63 7.58
C ASP A 40 1.03 14.77 7.97
N VAL A 41 0.13 15.34 8.75
CA VAL A 41 -1.09 14.66 9.18
C VAL A 41 -2.30 15.41 8.64
N TYR A 42 -3.21 14.66 8.05
CA TYR A 42 -4.43 15.16 7.46
C TYR A 42 -5.62 14.48 8.13
N LEU A 43 -6.56 15.30 8.61
CA LEU A 43 -7.79 14.82 9.25
C LEU A 43 -9.01 15.49 8.61
N GLY A 44 -10.08 14.74 8.50
CA GLY A 44 -11.39 15.23 8.09
C GLY A 44 -12.08 15.97 9.23
N THR A 45 -12.70 17.11 8.90
CA THR A 45 -13.60 17.81 9.82
C THR A 45 -15.03 17.68 9.30
N PHE A 46 -15.69 16.59 9.70
CA PHE A 46 -16.95 16.20 9.08
C PHE A 46 -18.16 16.59 9.95
N THR A 47 -19.08 17.43 9.44
CA THR A 47 -20.16 18.03 10.26
C THR A 47 -21.60 17.84 9.72
N SER A 48 -21.82 17.22 8.55
CA SER A 48 -23.19 17.01 8.02
C SER A 48 -23.34 15.86 6.99
N VAL A 49 -24.59 15.43 6.75
CA VAL A 49 -25.02 14.46 5.71
C VAL A 49 -26.09 15.15 4.85
N PRO A 50 -26.21 14.93 3.51
CA PRO A 50 -25.54 13.95 2.65
C PRO A 50 -24.23 14.42 2.02
N ASN A 51 -23.44 13.44 1.56
CA ASN A 51 -22.16 13.57 0.86
C ASN A 51 -22.21 14.59 -0.29
N PRO A 52 -21.63 15.80 -0.17
CA PRO A 52 -21.23 16.60 -1.33
C PRO A 52 -19.99 15.95 -1.98
N PRO A 53 -19.55 16.33 -3.19
CA PRO A 53 -18.47 15.62 -3.89
C PRO A 53 -17.15 15.67 -3.09
N ALA A 54 -16.76 14.53 -2.52
CA ALA A 54 -15.57 14.23 -1.70
C ALA A 54 -15.20 15.24 -0.59
N TRP A 55 -14.98 14.74 0.63
CA TRP A 55 -14.72 15.61 1.76
C TRP A 55 -13.26 16.10 1.78
N PRO A 56 -13.02 17.41 1.93
CA PRO A 56 -11.67 17.92 2.04
C PRO A 56 -11.07 17.53 3.40
N LEU A 57 -9.87 16.95 3.37
CA LEU A 57 -9.03 16.82 4.55
C LEU A 57 -8.35 18.16 4.85
N THR A 58 -8.09 18.40 6.13
CA THR A 58 -7.34 19.56 6.60
C THR A 58 -6.00 19.10 7.16
N LYS A 59 -4.92 19.78 6.79
CA LYS A 59 -3.62 19.58 7.42
C LYS A 59 -3.69 20.06 8.86
N VAL A 60 -3.43 19.16 9.80
CA VAL A 60 -3.34 19.46 11.24
C VAL A 60 -1.89 19.44 11.71
N SER A 61 -1.64 19.78 12.97
CA SER A 61 -0.29 19.67 13.53
C SER A 61 0.21 18.23 13.48
N SER A 62 1.43 18.03 12.98
CA SER A 62 2.11 16.73 12.95
C SER A 62 2.51 16.30 14.36
N THR A 63 1.63 15.57 15.03
CA THR A 63 1.84 14.99 16.37
C THR A 63 1.49 13.51 16.35
N LEU A 64 2.07 12.71 17.25
CA LEU A 64 1.73 11.28 17.37
C LEU A 64 0.24 11.07 17.66
N ALA A 65 -0.37 11.93 18.47
CA ALA A 65 -1.80 11.85 18.78
C ALA A 65 -2.67 12.04 17.53
N ASN A 66 -2.37 13.05 16.70
CA ASN A 66 -3.10 13.27 15.45
C ASN A 66 -2.83 12.17 14.43
N ALA A 67 -1.60 11.67 14.36
CA ALA A 67 -1.25 10.55 13.49
C ALA A 67 -2.00 9.27 13.89
N GLN A 68 -2.10 8.98 15.20
CA GLN A 68 -2.89 7.86 15.71
C GLN A 68 -4.37 8.04 15.36
N ALA A 69 -4.92 9.24 15.57
CA ALA A 69 -6.31 9.54 15.22
C ALA A 69 -6.61 9.40 13.71
N ALA A 70 -5.61 9.61 12.84
CA ALA A 70 -5.74 9.35 11.41
C ALA A 70 -5.86 7.84 11.12
N LEU A 71 -5.06 7.00 11.80
CA LEU A 71 -5.05 5.55 11.59
C LEU A 71 -6.19 4.79 12.29
N ASP A 72 -6.71 5.32 13.40
CA ASP A 72 -7.84 4.74 14.14
C ASP A 72 -9.12 4.71 13.29
N ASP A 73 -9.13 5.42 12.16
CA ASP A 73 -10.23 5.49 11.21
C ASP A 73 -10.24 4.38 10.14
N ALA A 74 -9.78 3.19 10.51
CA ALA A 74 -9.61 2.05 9.59
C ALA A 74 -10.88 1.60 8.85
N SER A 75 -12.06 1.96 9.36
CA SER A 75 -13.36 1.66 8.77
C SER A 75 -14.13 2.90 8.28
N GLY A 76 -13.50 4.08 8.23
CA GLY A 76 -14.16 5.33 7.81
C GLY A 76 -15.20 5.89 8.79
N ASN A 77 -15.04 5.63 10.08
CA ASN A 77 -15.97 6.07 11.13
C ASN A 77 -15.35 6.70 12.40
N ALA A 78 -14.03 6.72 12.60
CA ALA A 78 -13.43 7.20 13.87
C ALA A 78 -13.57 8.71 14.08
N ASN A 79 -13.68 9.49 13.00
CA ASN A 79 -13.86 10.95 13.07
C ASN A 79 -15.30 11.41 12.77
N PHE A 80 -16.29 10.49 12.71
CA PHE A 80 -17.67 10.83 12.37
C PHE A 80 -18.65 10.64 13.52
N THR A 81 -19.47 11.65 13.79
CA THR A 81 -20.57 11.61 14.78
C THR A 81 -21.95 11.34 14.14
N GLY A 82 -22.00 10.90 12.88
CA GLY A 82 -23.23 10.63 12.11
C GLY A 82 -23.24 9.29 11.34
N ALA A 83 -24.05 9.16 10.27
CA ALA A 83 -24.11 7.97 9.40
C ALA A 83 -22.80 7.58 8.66
N ALA A 84 -22.43 6.29 8.71
CA ALA A 84 -21.16 5.73 8.22
C ALA A 84 -20.66 6.30 6.87
N ASN A 85 -19.42 6.79 6.84
CA ASN A 85 -18.64 6.96 5.62
C ASN A 85 -17.95 5.63 5.27
N THR A 86 -17.76 5.33 3.97
CA THR A 86 -17.19 4.06 3.50
C THR A 86 -15.71 4.17 3.14
N GLY A 87 -15.01 5.23 3.56
CA GLY A 87 -13.59 5.43 3.30
C GLY A 87 -12.89 6.21 4.41
N PRO A 88 -11.54 6.23 4.42
CA PRO A 88 -10.75 6.74 5.53
C PRO A 88 -10.98 8.25 5.75
N GLY A 89 -11.17 8.68 6.99
CA GLY A 89 -11.35 10.09 7.34
C GLY A 89 -10.05 10.87 7.58
N GLY A 90 -8.89 10.26 7.34
CA GLY A 90 -7.58 10.91 7.47
C GLY A 90 -6.45 10.09 6.86
N ASN A 91 -5.24 10.67 6.88
CA ASN A 91 -4.01 9.99 6.51
C ASN A 91 -2.78 10.65 7.17
N VAL A 92 -1.70 9.87 7.23
CA VAL A 92 -0.36 10.32 7.58
C VAL A 92 0.52 10.24 6.33
N GLU A 93 0.97 11.38 5.82
CA GLU A 93 1.92 11.47 4.71
C GLU A 93 3.34 11.21 5.24
N LEU A 94 3.97 10.12 4.78
CA LEU A 94 5.35 9.81 5.15
C LEU A 94 6.30 10.33 4.08
N GLY A 95 7.12 11.32 4.43
CA GLY A 95 8.34 11.61 3.66
C GLY A 95 8.09 12.17 2.27
N LYS A 96 7.58 13.41 2.21
CA LYS A 96 7.34 14.15 0.97
C LYS A 96 8.51 14.08 -0.01
N PHE A 97 8.22 13.71 -1.26
CA PHE A 97 9.17 13.62 -2.38
C PHE A 97 10.44 12.81 -2.09
N GLY A 98 10.31 11.71 -1.33
CA GLY A 98 11.41 10.80 -1.02
C GLY A 98 12.31 11.27 0.14
N SER A 99 11.79 12.15 0.99
CA SER A 99 12.46 12.46 2.26
C SER A 99 12.34 11.29 3.24
N PRO A 100 13.38 11.01 4.04
CA PRO A 100 13.39 9.86 4.94
C PRO A 100 12.43 10.05 6.10
N THR A 101 11.42 9.19 6.18
CA THR A 101 10.44 9.17 7.27
C THR A 101 10.06 7.74 7.61
N THR A 102 10.01 7.43 8.90
CA THR A 102 9.71 6.10 9.43
C THR A 102 8.68 6.22 10.54
N MET A 103 7.59 5.47 10.41
CA MET A 103 6.57 5.26 11.43
C MET A 103 6.76 3.87 12.04
N ASN A 104 7.05 3.84 13.34
CA ASN A 104 7.19 2.62 14.12
C ASN A 104 6.01 2.45 15.07
N GLY A 105 5.57 1.22 15.27
CA GLY A 105 4.51 0.90 16.21
C GLY A 105 4.31 -0.60 16.39
N THR A 106 3.12 -0.97 16.84
CA THR A 106 2.74 -2.37 17.00
C THR A 106 1.33 -2.63 16.48
N VAL A 107 1.12 -3.78 15.84
CA VAL A 107 -0.20 -4.31 15.47
C VAL A 107 -0.36 -5.69 16.12
N ALA A 108 -1.43 -5.87 16.90
CA ALA A 108 -1.62 -7.07 17.75
C ALA A 108 -0.37 -7.45 18.58
N GLY A 109 0.33 -6.44 19.12
CA GLY A 109 1.54 -6.63 19.94
C GLY A 109 2.82 -6.95 19.15
N LYS A 110 2.76 -7.03 17.82
CA LYS A 110 3.91 -7.29 16.95
C LYS A 110 4.49 -6.00 16.40
N PRO A 111 5.83 -5.83 16.39
CA PRO A 111 6.45 -4.63 15.87
C PRO A 111 6.18 -4.51 14.37
N ILE A 112 5.76 -3.32 13.95
CA ILE A 112 5.61 -2.93 12.55
C ILE A 112 6.31 -1.60 12.30
N GLU A 113 7.04 -1.55 11.19
CA GLU A 113 7.66 -0.35 10.64
C GLU A 113 7.04 -0.06 9.28
N LEU A 114 6.64 1.18 9.04
CA LEU A 114 6.30 1.71 7.72
C LEU A 114 7.23 2.87 7.41
N ARG A 115 7.87 2.88 6.24
CA ARG A 115 8.77 3.97 5.85
C ARG A 115 8.52 4.46 4.42
N SER A 116 8.80 5.74 4.22
CA SER A 116 8.97 6.33 2.90
C SER A 116 10.18 5.70 2.19
N LEU A 117 10.18 5.80 0.86
CA LEU A 117 11.28 5.33 0.05
C LEU A 117 12.26 6.45 -0.25
N GLN A 118 13.49 6.06 -0.53
CA GLN A 118 14.57 6.93 -0.97
C GLN A 118 15.07 6.43 -2.33
N TYR A 119 15.85 7.27 -3.01
CA TYR A 119 16.48 6.89 -4.28
C TYR A 119 17.23 5.55 -4.20
N GLY A 120 17.88 5.28 -3.07
CA GLY A 120 18.61 4.04 -2.85
C GLY A 120 17.74 2.79 -2.94
N ASP A 121 16.48 2.85 -2.50
CA ASP A 121 15.53 1.72 -2.60
C ASP A 121 15.19 1.43 -4.07
N TRP A 122 14.96 2.48 -4.84
CA TRP A 122 14.59 2.39 -6.25
C TRP A 122 15.76 2.01 -7.15
N ALA A 123 16.97 2.48 -6.86
CA ALA A 123 18.18 2.24 -7.65
C ALA A 123 18.90 0.93 -7.29
N ALA A 124 18.54 0.29 -6.17
CA ALA A 124 19.11 -0.97 -5.73
C ALA A 124 18.95 -2.10 -6.77
N ASP A 125 19.89 -3.03 -6.77
CA ASP A 125 19.86 -4.27 -7.55
C ASP A 125 19.54 -4.09 -9.04
N GLY A 126 20.08 -3.02 -9.64
CA GLY A 126 19.84 -2.70 -11.04
C GLY A 126 18.41 -2.20 -11.30
N LYS A 127 17.85 -1.45 -10.36
CA LYS A 127 16.48 -0.91 -10.38
C LYS A 127 15.39 -1.97 -10.26
N ALA A 128 15.65 -3.02 -9.47
CA ALA A 128 14.75 -4.17 -9.34
C ALA A 128 13.31 -3.74 -8.98
N LEU A 129 13.16 -2.87 -7.99
CA LEU A 129 11.85 -2.32 -7.59
C LEU A 129 11.19 -1.51 -8.72
N GLY A 130 11.96 -0.72 -9.48
CA GLY A 130 11.44 0.00 -10.64
C GLY A 130 10.86 -0.93 -11.70
N TYR A 131 11.58 -2.00 -12.04
CA TYR A 131 11.11 -3.02 -12.97
C TYR A 131 9.87 -3.78 -12.45
N GLU A 132 9.85 -4.09 -11.16
CA GLU A 132 8.71 -4.75 -10.53
C GLU A 132 7.45 -3.87 -10.57
N TYR A 133 7.58 -2.60 -10.20
CA TYR A 133 6.50 -1.64 -10.17
C TYR A 133 5.95 -1.37 -11.58
N VAL A 134 6.81 -1.00 -12.54
CA VAL A 134 6.38 -0.70 -13.91
C VAL A 134 5.87 -1.96 -14.62
N GLY A 135 6.48 -3.11 -14.39
CA GLY A 135 6.01 -4.39 -14.92
C GLY A 135 4.64 -4.78 -14.36
N GLY A 136 4.43 -4.58 -13.06
CA GLY A 136 3.13 -4.76 -12.40
C GLY A 136 2.06 -3.84 -12.96
N PHE A 137 2.39 -2.55 -13.16
CA PHE A 137 1.50 -1.57 -13.75
C PHE A 137 1.10 -1.98 -15.18
N ALA A 138 2.09 -2.35 -16.01
CA ALA A 138 1.85 -2.82 -17.37
C ALA A 138 0.97 -4.08 -17.42
N ALA A 139 1.13 -4.98 -16.46
CA ALA A 139 0.30 -6.18 -16.35
C ALA A 139 -1.13 -5.85 -15.90
N ALA A 140 -1.30 -4.98 -14.90
CA ALA A 140 -2.61 -4.57 -14.39
C ALA A 140 -3.50 -3.95 -15.50
N TYR A 141 -2.88 -3.22 -16.42
CA TYR A 141 -3.57 -2.55 -17.53
C TYR A 141 -3.42 -3.24 -18.89
N ASN A 142 -2.86 -4.45 -18.94
CA ASN A 142 -2.66 -5.21 -20.17
C ASN A 142 -1.95 -4.41 -21.29
N LEU A 143 -0.95 -3.59 -20.93
CA LEU A 143 -0.29 -2.68 -21.87
C LEU A 143 0.62 -3.39 -22.88
N GLY A 144 0.98 -4.65 -22.63
CA GLY A 144 1.78 -5.45 -23.57
C GLY A 144 3.17 -4.88 -23.86
N LEU A 145 3.79 -4.20 -22.89
CA LEU A 145 5.10 -3.55 -23.09
C LEU A 145 6.19 -4.56 -23.47
N THR A 146 6.97 -4.22 -24.50
CA THR A 146 8.22 -4.91 -24.80
C THR A 146 9.27 -4.65 -23.72
N GLN A 147 10.31 -5.48 -23.67
CA GLN A 147 11.42 -5.29 -22.72
C GLN A 147 12.13 -3.93 -22.87
N ALA A 148 12.25 -3.43 -24.11
CA ALA A 148 12.84 -2.12 -24.37
C ALA A 148 11.96 -0.97 -23.85
N GLN A 149 10.63 -1.08 -24.02
CA GLN A 149 9.69 -0.08 -23.49
C GLN A 149 9.63 -0.11 -21.96
N LEU A 150 9.62 -1.31 -21.36
CA LEU A 150 9.69 -1.47 -19.92
C LEU A 150 10.96 -0.79 -19.36
N LYS A 151 12.12 -1.06 -19.97
CA LYS A 151 13.38 -0.40 -19.58
C LYS A 151 13.29 1.12 -19.70
N ALA A 152 12.74 1.64 -20.80
CA ALA A 152 12.61 3.09 -20.99
C ALA A 152 11.76 3.74 -19.90
N PHE A 153 10.65 3.10 -19.50
CA PHE A 153 9.80 3.59 -18.41
C PHE A 153 10.53 3.55 -17.07
N VAL A 154 11.26 2.48 -16.79
CA VAL A 154 12.06 2.35 -15.57
C VAL A 154 13.16 3.40 -15.51
N ASP A 155 13.84 3.70 -16.61
CA ASP A 155 14.90 4.72 -16.64
C ASP A 155 14.36 6.15 -16.44
N VAL A 156 13.14 6.40 -16.88
CA VAL A 156 12.42 7.66 -16.62
C VAL A 156 11.97 7.76 -15.17
N LEU A 157 11.44 6.66 -14.60
CA LEU A 157 10.99 6.62 -13.22
C LEU A 157 12.18 6.72 -12.25
N VAL A 158 13.24 5.96 -12.53
CA VAL A 158 14.44 5.80 -11.72
C VAL A 158 15.66 6.11 -12.59
N PRO A 159 16.06 7.39 -12.72
CA PRO A 159 17.25 7.76 -13.48
C PRO A 159 18.53 7.20 -12.84
N ASP A 160 19.60 7.00 -13.62
CA ASP A 160 20.89 6.45 -13.13
C ASP A 160 21.62 7.38 -12.15
N VAL A 161 21.21 8.64 -12.11
CA VAL A 161 21.66 9.64 -11.15
C VAL A 161 20.43 10.26 -10.53
N ALA A 162 20.43 10.43 -9.21
CA ALA A 162 19.35 11.11 -8.51
C ALA A 162 19.21 12.56 -9.01
N THR A 163 18.26 12.77 -9.92
CA THR A 163 17.87 14.09 -10.45
C THR A 163 16.53 14.51 -9.84
N GLN A 164 16.26 15.81 -9.90
CA GLN A 164 15.09 16.44 -9.29
C GLN A 164 14.40 17.34 -10.32
N PRO A 165 13.07 17.26 -10.51
CA PRO A 165 12.16 16.22 -10.01
C PRO A 165 12.21 14.94 -10.85
N ALA A 166 12.17 13.76 -10.21
CA ALA A 166 12.11 12.46 -10.87
C ALA A 166 10.91 11.62 -10.39
N GLY A 167 10.48 10.65 -11.21
CA GLY A 167 9.26 9.88 -10.96
C GLY A 167 9.27 9.11 -9.64
N TRP A 168 10.40 8.51 -9.27
CA TRP A 168 10.54 7.77 -8.01
C TRP A 168 10.14 8.59 -6.79
N GLN A 169 10.39 9.90 -6.80
CA GLN A 169 10.10 10.76 -5.65
C GLN A 169 8.61 10.86 -5.34
N ARG A 170 7.79 10.89 -6.40
CA ARG A 170 6.33 10.97 -6.31
C ARG A 170 5.71 9.63 -5.94
N LEU A 171 6.47 8.54 -6.04
CA LEU A 171 6.05 7.22 -5.59
C LEU A 171 6.59 6.89 -4.20
N SER A 172 7.38 7.79 -3.60
CA SER A 172 8.13 7.54 -2.38
C SER A 172 7.54 8.22 -1.14
N ASP A 173 6.40 8.89 -1.28
CA ASP A 173 5.72 9.68 -0.26
C ASP A 173 4.40 9.04 0.20
N PRO A 174 4.41 7.79 0.69
CA PRO A 174 3.18 7.05 0.95
C PRO A 174 2.30 7.72 1.99
N ASN A 175 1.02 7.81 1.67
CA ASN A 175 0.00 8.36 2.55
C ASN A 175 -0.79 7.25 3.26
N ILE A 176 -0.47 6.99 4.53
CA ILE A 176 -1.06 5.89 5.29
C ILE A 176 -2.39 6.31 5.90
N SER A 177 -3.48 5.68 5.45
CA SER A 177 -4.84 5.95 5.93
C SER A 177 -5.26 5.05 7.08
N TYR A 178 -4.79 3.80 7.11
CA TYR A 178 -5.05 2.87 8.19
C TYR A 178 -4.05 1.73 8.19
N VAL A 179 -3.91 1.10 9.36
CA VAL A 179 -3.19 -0.15 9.53
C VAL A 179 -3.94 -1.00 10.55
N TYR A 180 -4.36 -2.19 10.16
CA TYR A 180 -5.01 -3.14 11.07
C TYR A 180 -4.71 -4.58 10.69
N ILE A 181 -4.83 -5.51 11.63
CA ILE A 181 -4.79 -6.95 11.33
C ILE A 181 -6.21 -7.50 11.31
N ASP A 182 -6.49 -8.32 10.30
CA ASP A 182 -7.68 -9.16 10.19
C ASP A 182 -7.27 -10.59 9.84
N GLY A 183 -7.62 -11.53 10.72
CA GLY A 183 -7.11 -12.89 10.70
C GLY A 183 -5.58 -12.91 10.74
N HIS A 184 -4.97 -13.27 9.61
CA HIS A 184 -3.53 -13.49 9.46
C HIS A 184 -2.85 -12.49 8.51
N GLN A 185 -3.54 -11.40 8.17
CA GLN A 185 -3.05 -10.38 7.25
C GLN A 185 -3.13 -9.01 7.90
N VAL A 186 -2.02 -8.28 7.86
CA VAL A 186 -2.02 -6.86 8.17
C VAL A 186 -2.41 -6.12 6.89
N ASN A 187 -3.51 -5.37 6.98
CA ASN A 187 -4.06 -4.50 5.96
C ASN A 187 -3.52 -3.08 6.16
N ILE A 188 -3.03 -2.48 5.10
CA ILE A 188 -2.48 -1.13 5.09
C ILE A 188 -3.17 -0.35 3.97
N GLY A 189 -3.82 0.75 4.34
CA GLY A 189 -4.48 1.64 3.42
C GLY A 189 -3.52 2.71 2.92
N LEU A 190 -3.30 2.78 1.61
CA LEU A 190 -2.58 3.86 0.96
C LEU A 190 -3.59 4.81 0.32
N ALA A 191 -3.63 6.06 0.77
CA ALA A 191 -4.32 7.12 0.06
C ALA A 191 -3.50 7.49 -1.18
N GLY A 192 -4.15 7.57 -2.34
CA GLY A 192 -3.47 7.87 -3.58
C GLY A 192 -4.40 8.54 -4.58
N PHE A 193 -4.10 8.37 -5.86
CA PHE A 193 -4.79 9.05 -6.94
C PHE A 193 -5.71 8.08 -7.67
N ILE A 194 -6.98 8.44 -7.85
CA ILE A 194 -7.90 7.67 -8.71
C ILE A 194 -7.56 7.84 -10.21
N ASP A 195 -6.78 8.88 -10.51
CA ASP A 195 -6.20 9.17 -11.82
C ASP A 195 -4.73 9.53 -11.65
N VAL A 196 -3.85 8.66 -12.17
CA VAL A 196 -2.39 8.83 -12.10
C VAL A 196 -1.86 9.84 -13.10
N GLU A 197 -2.68 10.58 -13.85
CA GLU A 197 -2.23 11.67 -14.71
C GLU A 197 -1.19 12.55 -13.98
N GLN A 198 -1.44 12.95 -12.73
CA GLN A 198 -0.46 13.76 -11.99
C GLN A 198 0.63 12.98 -11.23
N LEU A 199 0.55 11.65 -11.16
CA LEU A 199 1.53 10.77 -10.50
C LEU A 199 2.56 10.25 -11.50
N LEU A 200 2.08 9.63 -12.57
CA LEU A 200 2.87 8.95 -13.60
C LEU A 200 3.02 9.77 -14.87
N GLU A 201 2.10 10.66 -15.29
CA GLU A 201 2.32 11.40 -16.55
C GLU A 201 3.37 12.50 -16.44
N ALA A 202 3.67 13.02 -15.24
CA ALA A 202 4.82 13.89 -15.05
C ALA A 202 6.16 13.17 -15.35
N ALA A 203 6.19 11.85 -15.23
CA ALA A 203 7.34 11.02 -15.56
C ALA A 203 7.22 10.43 -16.97
N LEU A 204 6.14 9.69 -17.24
CA LEU A 204 5.90 8.92 -18.46
C LEU A 204 5.32 9.75 -19.61
N GLY A 205 4.75 10.94 -19.35
CA GLY A 205 4.20 11.83 -20.36
C GLY A 205 3.23 11.15 -21.33
N THR A 206 3.39 11.42 -22.62
CA THR A 206 2.59 10.84 -23.72
C THR A 206 2.84 9.36 -23.99
N GLN A 207 3.69 8.69 -23.20
CA GLN A 207 4.04 7.30 -23.42
C GLN A 207 2.97 6.30 -22.94
N LEU A 208 2.03 6.73 -22.09
CA LEU A 208 0.88 5.91 -21.72
C LEU A 208 -0.15 5.87 -22.85
N PRO A 209 -0.61 4.68 -23.28
CA PRO A 209 -1.70 4.58 -24.26
C PRO A 209 -2.96 5.29 -23.73
N PRO A 210 -3.73 5.99 -24.59
CA PRO A 210 -5.01 6.54 -24.18
C PRO A 210 -5.92 5.44 -23.61
N SER A 211 -6.58 5.74 -22.50
CA SER A 211 -7.52 4.83 -21.85
C SER A 211 -8.85 5.53 -21.63
N THR A 212 -9.96 4.80 -21.79
CA THR A 212 -11.31 5.31 -21.49
C THR A 212 -11.60 5.32 -19.99
N THR A 213 -10.75 4.67 -19.20
CA THR A 213 -10.76 4.70 -17.74
C THR A 213 -9.41 5.21 -17.23
N PRO A 214 -9.37 6.10 -16.24
CA PRO A 214 -8.11 6.53 -15.64
C PRO A 214 -7.22 5.35 -15.22
N TYR A 215 -5.92 5.50 -15.43
CA TYR A 215 -4.96 4.61 -14.80
C TYR A 215 -4.89 4.91 -13.30
N GLN A 216 -4.74 3.87 -12.50
CA GLN A 216 -4.66 3.91 -11.03
C GLN A 216 -3.33 3.31 -10.60
N ALA A 217 -2.73 3.94 -9.60
CA ALA A 217 -1.55 3.45 -8.94
C ALA A 217 -1.42 4.14 -7.58
N SER A 218 -1.06 3.36 -6.58
CA SER A 218 -0.64 3.88 -5.28
C SER A 218 0.82 4.34 -5.33
N GLU A 219 1.19 5.18 -4.38
CA GLU A 219 2.59 5.27 -3.95
C GLU A 219 3.07 3.92 -3.38
N VAL A 220 4.37 3.81 -3.14
CA VAL A 220 5.00 2.62 -2.55
C VAL A 220 5.32 2.90 -1.10
N VAL A 221 5.05 1.93 -0.23
CA VAL A 221 5.49 1.93 1.16
C VAL A 221 6.41 0.73 1.40
N HIS A 222 7.50 0.93 2.13
CA HIS A 222 8.27 -0.19 2.66
C HIS A 222 7.75 -0.55 4.04
N VAL A 223 7.47 -1.82 4.25
CA VAL A 223 6.87 -2.33 5.48
C VAL A 223 7.71 -3.46 6.02
N CYS A 224 8.06 -3.40 7.31
CA CYS A 224 8.60 -4.55 8.04
C CYS A 224 7.62 -4.94 9.15
N LEU A 225 7.11 -6.17 9.09
CA LEU A 225 6.32 -6.78 10.15
C LEU A 225 7.17 -7.88 10.82
N GLY A 226 7.70 -7.60 12.01
CA GLY A 226 8.72 -8.45 12.62
C GLY A 226 9.96 -8.57 11.72
N SER A 227 10.24 -9.79 11.23
CA SER A 227 11.40 -10.06 10.36
C SER A 227 11.06 -10.10 8.87
N VAL A 228 9.80 -9.91 8.49
CA VAL A 228 9.36 -9.93 7.09
C VAL A 228 9.24 -8.50 6.62
N CYS A 229 10.04 -8.12 5.61
CA CYS A 229 10.01 -6.80 5.00
C CYS A 229 9.63 -6.91 3.53
N ASP A 230 8.84 -5.96 3.04
CA ASP A 230 8.43 -5.90 1.64
C ASP A 230 8.13 -4.46 1.20
N TYR A 231 8.08 -4.25 -0.12
CA TYR A 231 7.57 -3.03 -0.74
C TYR A 231 6.14 -3.28 -1.20
N LEU A 232 5.18 -2.55 -0.62
CA LEU A 232 3.77 -2.74 -0.90
C LEU A 232 3.21 -1.60 -1.73
N TYR A 233 2.41 -1.95 -2.74
CA TYR A 233 1.71 -1.02 -3.63
C TYR A 233 0.56 -1.75 -4.35
N SER A 234 -0.33 -1.01 -5.01
CA SER A 234 -1.43 -1.55 -5.80
C SER A 234 -1.79 -0.64 -6.98
N PHE A 235 -2.39 -1.22 -8.01
CA PHE A 235 -2.95 -0.53 -9.19
C PHE A 235 -4.48 -0.59 -9.22
N VAL A 236 -5.10 -1.05 -8.13
CA VAL A 236 -6.54 -1.17 -8.00
C VAL A 236 -6.94 -0.50 -6.71
N GLY A 237 -7.55 0.67 -6.82
CA GLY A 237 -8.06 1.47 -5.72
C GLY A 237 -9.57 1.61 -5.79
N THR A 238 -10.18 1.90 -4.64
CA THR A 238 -11.57 2.34 -4.55
C THR A 238 -11.62 3.84 -4.30
N ALA A 239 -12.72 4.50 -4.61
CA ALA A 239 -12.91 5.90 -4.21
C ALA A 239 -12.76 6.02 -2.69
N SER A 240 -11.94 6.95 -2.22
CA SER A 240 -11.68 7.16 -0.79
C SER A 240 -12.80 7.94 -0.08
N GLY A 241 -13.60 8.71 -0.85
CA GLY A 241 -14.57 9.65 -0.31
C GLY A 241 -13.97 10.93 0.26
N VAL A 242 -12.64 11.08 0.25
CA VAL A 242 -11.91 12.25 0.73
C VAL A 242 -10.97 12.82 -0.33
N VAL A 243 -10.55 14.06 -0.18
CA VAL A 243 -9.54 14.70 -1.02
C VAL A 243 -8.62 15.59 -0.19
N ALA A 244 -7.38 15.78 -0.62
CA ALA A 244 -6.50 16.74 0.02
C ALA A 244 -7.04 18.19 -0.12
N PRO A 245 -6.47 19.17 0.60
CA PRO A 245 -6.85 20.59 0.47
C PRO A 245 -6.82 21.12 -0.97
N ALA A 246 -5.89 20.63 -1.79
CA ALA A 246 -5.76 20.97 -3.20
C ALA A 246 -6.81 20.29 -4.11
N ARG A 247 -7.69 19.46 -3.53
CA ARG A 247 -8.78 18.69 -4.18
C ARG A 247 -8.37 17.67 -5.23
N PHE A 248 -7.08 17.40 -5.36
CA PHE A 248 -6.54 16.45 -6.34
C PHE A 248 -5.97 15.15 -5.73
N PRO A 249 -5.13 15.19 -4.67
CA PRO A 249 -4.63 13.97 -4.02
C PRO A 249 -5.69 13.29 -3.13
N TYR A 250 -5.40 12.04 -2.78
CA TYR A 250 -6.16 11.20 -1.84
C TYR A 250 -7.54 10.76 -2.33
N THR A 251 -7.81 10.84 -3.63
CA THR A 251 -9.08 10.47 -4.26
C THR A 251 -9.32 8.95 -4.30
N ALA A 252 -8.27 8.14 -4.15
CA ALA A 252 -8.35 6.69 -4.08
C ALA A 252 -7.78 6.13 -2.77
N ASN A 253 -8.30 4.97 -2.37
CA ASN A 253 -7.79 4.14 -1.29
C ASN A 253 -7.35 2.79 -1.87
N TYR A 254 -6.11 2.41 -1.57
CA TYR A 254 -5.49 1.16 -2.00
C TYR A 254 -5.20 0.30 -0.77
N ASN A 255 -5.90 -0.84 -0.64
CA ASN A 255 -5.60 -1.78 0.44
C ASN A 255 -4.51 -2.75 -0.01
N VAL A 256 -3.36 -2.69 0.66
CA VAL A 256 -2.25 -3.63 0.47
C VAL A 256 -2.07 -4.49 1.72
N THR A 257 -1.48 -5.67 1.56
CA THR A 257 -1.39 -6.64 2.66
C THR A 257 0.00 -7.22 2.81
N ILE A 258 0.39 -7.50 4.05
CA ILE A 258 1.57 -8.29 4.39
C ILE A 258 1.15 -9.43 5.31
N PRO A 259 1.54 -10.68 5.03
CA PRO A 259 1.18 -11.81 5.87
C PRO A 259 1.88 -11.73 7.22
N GLU A 260 1.16 -12.11 8.27
CA GLU A 260 1.75 -12.26 9.59
C GLU A 260 2.77 -13.40 9.61
N PRO A 261 4.03 -13.19 10.07
CA PRO A 261 5.11 -14.17 9.95
C PRO A 261 4.82 -15.52 10.62
N GLU A 262 4.11 -15.52 11.74
CA GLU A 262 3.76 -16.74 12.47
C GLU A 262 2.81 -17.64 11.67
N SER A 263 1.94 -17.05 10.84
CA SER A 263 1.06 -17.76 9.93
C SER A 263 1.85 -18.50 8.84
N LEU A 264 2.98 -17.93 8.40
CA LEU A 264 3.91 -18.58 7.48
C LEU A 264 4.68 -19.71 8.17
N ALA A 265 5.10 -19.52 9.42
CA ALA A 265 5.81 -20.54 10.20
C ALA A 265 4.92 -21.75 10.53
N LEU A 266 3.66 -21.52 10.95
CA LEU A 266 2.68 -22.58 11.20
C LEU A 266 2.31 -23.35 9.92
N LEU A 267 2.21 -22.66 8.78
CA LEU A 267 2.04 -23.32 7.49
C LEU A 267 3.27 -24.20 7.14
N GLY A 268 4.48 -23.68 7.34
CA GLY A 268 5.72 -24.41 7.12
C GLY A 268 5.80 -25.68 7.99
N LEU A 269 5.48 -25.57 9.28
CA LEU A 269 5.44 -26.70 10.22
C LEU A 269 4.32 -27.70 9.88
N GLY A 270 3.14 -27.22 9.48
CA GLY A 270 2.04 -28.07 9.05
C GLY A 270 2.38 -28.91 7.82
N LEU A 271 3.05 -28.30 6.83
CA LEU A 271 3.54 -29.01 5.64
C LEU A 271 4.61 -30.06 6.01
N VAL A 272 5.59 -29.71 6.85
CA VAL A 272 6.60 -30.66 7.33
C VAL A 272 5.95 -31.82 8.09
N GLY A 273 4.98 -31.54 8.96
CA GLY A 273 4.20 -32.56 9.67
C GLY A 273 3.45 -33.50 8.72
N LEU A 274 2.90 -32.99 7.61
CA LEU A 274 2.21 -33.79 6.61
C LEU A 274 3.16 -34.73 5.85
N PHE A 275 4.37 -34.27 5.52
CA PHE A 275 5.40 -35.09 4.86
C PHE A 275 6.02 -36.13 5.79
N VAL A 276 6.21 -35.82 7.08
CA VAL A 276 6.74 -36.76 8.07
C VAL A 276 5.66 -37.78 8.50
N GLY A 277 4.40 -37.34 8.63
CA GLY A 277 3.27 -38.21 8.95
C GLY A 277 2.98 -39.27 7.89
N ARG A 278 3.18 -38.92 6.60
CA ARG A 278 3.03 -39.87 5.48
C ARG A 278 4.09 -40.98 5.47
N ARG A 279 5.27 -40.73 6.05
CA ARG A 279 6.36 -41.71 6.14
C ARG A 279 6.15 -42.79 7.22
N ARG A 280 5.22 -42.58 8.16
CA ARG A 280 4.92 -43.57 9.23
C ARG A 280 3.79 -44.55 8.88
N ARG A 281 3.25 -44.50 7.65
CA ARG A 281 2.21 -45.44 7.15
C ARG A 281 2.62 -46.12 5.84
N ALA A 282 3.89 -46.51 5.74
CA ALA A 282 4.38 -47.45 4.73
C ALA A 282 5.15 -48.56 5.45
#